data_AF-A0A2N3I2V1-F1
#
_entry.id   AF-A0A2N3I2V1-F1
#
_cell.length_a   1.000
_cell.length_b   1.000
_cell.length_c   1.000
_cell.angle_alpha   90.00
_cell.angle_beta   90.00
_cell.angle_gamma   90.00
#
_symmetry.space_group_name_H-M   'P 1'
#
loop_
_entity.id
_entity.type
_entity.pdbx_description
1 polymer ?
#
loop_
_entity_poly.entity_id
_entity_poly.type
_entity_poly.pdbx_seq_one_letter_code
_entity_poly.pdbx_strand_id
1 'polypeptide(L)'
;MLGKFILKLVVISFILIFSGCAIGFRSGMMNAKYPTDVFWDKEEPKRPYEVLGDVKMQKESYYAPEKKRKKQYYGDLPKGYSYDEKEVMIFFLSQKAKEMGADAIMNLNYQVFVSQTKYGYDLKAVAIKYK
;
A
#
# COMPACT_ATOMS: atom_id res chain seq x y z
N MET A 1 -46.16 14.12 -40.45
CA MET A 1 -45.15 13.11 -40.05
C MET A 1 -43.87 13.71 -39.44
N LEU A 2 -43.79 15.03 -39.21
CA LEU A 2 -42.58 15.70 -38.72
C LEU A 2 -42.37 15.61 -37.19
N GLY A 3 -43.45 15.62 -36.41
CA GLY A 3 -43.38 15.60 -34.94
C GLY A 3 -42.82 14.31 -34.32
N LYS A 4 -42.98 13.17 -34.99
CA LYS A 4 -42.42 11.88 -34.53
C LYS A 4 -40.89 11.82 -34.66
N PHE A 5 -40.31 12.62 -35.54
CA PHE A 5 -38.85 12.69 -35.75
C PHE A 5 -38.18 13.54 -34.66
N ILE A 6 -38.82 14.66 -34.31
CA ILE A 6 -38.35 15.56 -33.23
C ILE A 6 -38.43 14.85 -31.88
N LEU A 7 -39.51 14.11 -31.62
CA LEU A 7 -39.65 13.32 -30.39
C LEU A 7 -38.57 12.24 -30.26
N LYS A 8 -38.19 11.57 -31.36
CA LYS A 8 -37.11 10.58 -31.36
C LYS A 8 -35.73 11.21 -31.09
N LEU A 9 -35.46 12.40 -31.62
CA LEU A 9 -34.20 13.12 -31.40
C LEU A 9 -34.03 13.57 -29.94
N VAL A 10 -35.10 14.04 -29.30
CA VAL A 10 -35.06 14.44 -27.88
C VAL A 10 -34.84 13.24 -26.96
N VAL A 11 -35.46 12.09 -27.24
CA VAL A 11 -35.30 10.87 -26.45
C VAL A 11 -33.88 10.29 -26.57
N ILE A 12 -33.28 10.33 -27.76
CA ILE A 12 -31.89 9.87 -27.96
C ILE A 12 -30.89 10.79 -27.23
N SER A 13 -31.13 12.12 -27.26
CA SER A 13 -30.29 13.08 -26.53
C SER A 13 -30.36 12.90 -25.01
N PHE A 14 -31.52 12.46 -24.48
CA PHE A 14 -31.69 12.24 -23.05
C PHE A 14 -30.98 10.96 -22.55
N ILE A 15 -30.88 9.93 -23.40
CA ILE A 15 -30.17 8.67 -23.09
C ILE A 15 -28.64 8.87 -23.06
N LEU A 16 -28.09 9.73 -23.91
CA LEU A 16 -26.65 10.00 -23.95
C LEU A 16 -26.13 10.80 -22.73
N ILE A 17 -26.99 11.58 -22.07
CA ILE A 17 -26.61 12.36 -20.87
C ILE A 17 -26.60 11.47 -19.62
N PHE A 18 -27.43 10.42 -19.57
CA PHE A 18 -27.49 9.50 -18.43
C PHE A 18 -26.36 8.46 -18.40
N SER A 19 -25.68 8.20 -19.52
CA SER A 19 -24.57 7.24 -19.58
C SER A 19 -23.20 7.83 -19.19
N GLY A 20 -23.13 9.11 -18.81
CA GLY A 20 -21.89 9.82 -18.48
C GLY A 20 -21.46 9.77 -17.01
N CYS A 21 -22.24 9.15 -16.11
CA CYS A 21 -21.95 9.11 -14.67
C CYS A 21 -21.88 7.67 -14.14
N ALA A 22 -21.04 6.85 -14.76
CA ALA A 22 -20.87 5.45 -14.34
C ALA A 22 -19.43 4.94 -14.43
N ILE A 23 -18.42 5.72 -14.00
CA ILE A 23 -17.19 5.13 -13.43
C ILE A 23 -16.66 6.09 -12.36
N GLY A 24 -16.74 5.69 -11.10
CA GLY A 24 -16.18 6.45 -9.97
C GLY A 24 -16.65 5.96 -8.61
N PHE A 25 -17.71 5.15 -8.57
CA PHE A 25 -18.21 4.58 -7.32
C PHE A 25 -17.62 3.19 -7.07
N ARG A 26 -16.88 3.09 -5.96
CA ARG A 26 -16.49 1.89 -5.21
C ARG A 26 -15.20 1.17 -5.62
N SER A 27 -14.08 1.72 -5.15
CA SER A 27 -12.87 0.93 -4.82
C SER A 27 -12.50 1.09 -3.34
N GLY A 28 -13.50 1.04 -2.44
CA GLY A 28 -13.29 1.21 -0.99
C GLY A 28 -13.89 0.10 -0.13
N MET A 29 -14.37 -0.98 -0.74
CA MET A 29 -15.06 -2.06 -0.03
C MET A 29 -14.68 -3.44 -0.59
N MET A 30 -13.44 -3.58 -1.05
CA MET A 30 -12.74 -4.86 -1.09
C MET A 30 -11.83 -4.83 0.13
N ASN A 31 -11.93 -5.84 1.00
CA ASN A 31 -11.15 -6.02 2.23
C ASN A 31 -9.76 -5.37 2.10
N ALA A 32 -9.61 -4.15 2.62
CA ALA A 32 -8.36 -3.44 2.51
C ALA A 32 -7.34 -4.23 3.32
N LYS A 33 -6.37 -4.84 2.62
CA LYS A 33 -5.30 -5.65 3.23
C LYS A 33 -4.53 -4.85 4.28
N TYR A 34 -4.53 -3.54 4.14
CA TYR A 34 -3.80 -2.60 4.95
C TYR A 34 -4.69 -1.44 5.43
N PRO A 35 -4.39 -0.85 6.60
CA PRO A 35 -5.06 0.32 7.15
C PRO A 35 -5.05 1.58 6.26
N THR A 36 -4.07 1.70 5.35
CA THR A 36 -3.92 2.77 4.35
C THR A 36 -3.56 2.15 2.99
N ASP A 37 -3.77 2.89 1.89
CA ASP A 37 -3.36 2.41 0.57
C ASP A 37 -1.84 2.23 0.53
N VAL A 38 -1.36 1.16 -0.12
CA VAL A 38 0.07 0.87 -0.26
C VAL A 38 0.42 0.88 -1.73
N PHE A 39 1.23 1.85 -2.13
CA PHE A 39 1.81 1.92 -3.47
C PHE A 39 3.19 1.27 -3.46
N TRP A 40 3.38 0.27 -4.32
CA TRP A 40 4.60 -0.53 -4.35
C TRP A 40 5.63 0.05 -5.32
N ASP A 41 6.90 -0.06 -4.96
CA ASP A 41 8.04 0.32 -5.82
C ASP A 41 7.91 1.73 -6.41
N LYS A 42 7.66 1.84 -7.72
CA LYS A 42 7.53 3.10 -8.49
C LYS A 42 6.08 3.47 -8.78
N GLU A 43 5.12 2.79 -8.17
CA GLU A 43 3.72 3.16 -8.30
C GLU A 43 3.46 4.48 -7.58
N GLU A 44 2.71 5.35 -8.24
CA GLU A 44 2.33 6.65 -7.68
C GLU A 44 0.80 6.80 -7.66
N PRO A 45 0.27 7.50 -6.65
CA PRO A 45 -1.15 7.81 -6.60
C PRO A 45 -1.53 8.73 -7.76
N LYS A 46 -2.62 8.38 -8.46
CA LYS A 46 -3.17 9.19 -9.57
C LYS A 46 -3.85 10.47 -9.10
N ARG A 47 -4.22 10.54 -7.82
CA ARG A 47 -4.94 11.66 -7.22
C ARG A 47 -3.94 12.67 -6.66
N PRO A 48 -4.22 13.98 -6.70
CA PRO A 48 -3.41 14.97 -6.01
C PRO A 48 -3.29 14.62 -4.52
N TYR A 49 -2.08 14.76 -3.98
CA TYR A 49 -1.78 14.46 -2.59
C TYR A 49 -0.86 15.51 -1.96
N GLU A 50 -0.78 15.48 -0.65
CA GLU A 50 0.18 16.18 0.18
C GLU A 50 1.09 15.16 0.88
N VAL A 51 2.38 15.47 0.99
CA VAL A 51 3.34 14.62 1.70
C VAL A 51 3.32 14.97 3.17
N LEU A 52 3.01 13.99 4.03
CA LEU A 52 3.01 14.16 5.49
C LEU A 52 4.40 13.88 6.09
N GLY A 53 5.28 13.20 5.35
CA GLY A 53 6.66 12.92 5.73
C GLY A 53 6.98 11.44 5.76
N ASP A 54 8.16 11.10 6.27
CA ASP A 54 8.60 9.70 6.34
C ASP A 54 7.95 8.94 7.51
N VAL A 55 7.53 7.71 7.24
CA VAL A 55 7.18 6.72 8.27
C VAL A 55 8.22 5.60 8.28
N LYS A 56 8.70 5.23 9.48
CA LYS A 56 9.80 4.27 9.65
C LYS A 56 9.51 3.28 10.78
N MET A 57 9.91 2.03 10.58
CA MET A 57 9.93 0.97 11.57
C MET A 57 11.25 0.21 11.48
N GLN A 58 11.91 0.02 12.63
CA GLN A 58 13.17 -0.69 12.71
C GLN A 58 13.13 -1.64 13.90
N LYS A 59 13.71 -2.83 13.73
CA LYS A 59 13.93 -3.78 14.81
C LYS A 59 15.31 -4.40 14.67
N GLU A 60 16.05 -4.44 15.77
CA GLU A 60 17.31 -5.16 15.89
C GLU A 60 17.20 -6.15 17.06
N SER A 61 17.68 -7.37 16.85
CA SER A 61 17.70 -8.44 17.83
C SER A 61 19.07 -9.11 17.84
N TYR A 62 19.49 -9.59 19.01
CA TYR A 62 20.74 -10.32 19.18
C TYR A 62 20.48 -11.83 19.18
N TYR A 63 21.43 -12.60 18.63
CA TYR A 63 21.38 -14.04 18.77
C TYR A 63 21.66 -14.44 20.22
N ALA A 64 20.88 -15.39 20.75
CA ALA A 64 21.18 -15.98 22.05
C ALA A 64 22.61 -16.58 22.03
N PRO A 65 23.40 -16.38 23.10
CA PRO A 65 24.74 -16.94 23.19
C PRO A 65 24.66 -18.47 23.12
N GLU A 66 25.25 -19.02 22.06
CA GLU A 66 25.53 -20.44 21.80
C GLU A 66 24.55 -21.46 22.37
N LYS A 67 23.57 -21.85 21.56
CA LYS A 67 23.26 -23.28 21.36
C LYS A 67 22.65 -23.46 19.97
N LYS A 68 23.45 -24.07 19.09
CA LYS A 68 23.11 -24.52 17.73
C LYS A 68 23.09 -23.41 16.66
N ARG A 69 24.26 -22.84 16.36
CA ARG A 69 24.53 -22.18 15.08
C ARG A 69 24.46 -23.21 13.94
N LYS A 70 23.26 -23.54 13.45
CA LYS A 70 23.16 -24.09 12.09
C LYS A 70 23.53 -22.93 11.17
N LYS A 71 24.63 -23.07 10.42
CA LYS A 71 25.08 -22.13 9.40
C LYS A 71 23.87 -21.73 8.53
N GLN A 72 23.26 -20.59 8.82
CA GLN A 72 22.32 -19.94 7.91
C GLN A 72 23.20 -19.33 6.83
N TYR A 73 23.10 -19.90 5.64
CA TYR A 73 23.83 -19.43 4.48
C TYR A 73 23.40 -18.00 4.14
N TYR A 74 24.35 -17.17 3.74
CA TYR A 74 24.08 -15.88 3.10
C TYR A 74 23.11 -16.12 1.93
N GLY A 75 21.91 -15.57 2.03
CA GLY A 75 20.83 -15.74 1.05
C GLY A 75 19.57 -16.39 1.62
N ASP A 76 19.69 -17.18 2.69
CA ASP A 76 18.54 -17.62 3.46
C ASP A 76 18.19 -16.52 4.46
N LEU A 77 17.05 -15.85 4.22
CA LEU A 77 16.38 -15.06 5.25
C LEU A 77 16.40 -15.87 6.57
N PRO A 78 16.68 -15.23 7.73
CA PRO A 78 16.62 -15.92 9.02
C PRO A 78 15.30 -16.70 9.07
N LYS A 79 15.35 -18.01 9.35
CA LYS A 79 14.18 -18.88 9.43
C LYS A 79 13.15 -18.20 10.34
N GLY A 80 12.10 -17.67 9.72
CA GLY A 80 11.21 -16.68 10.34
C GLY A 80 11.35 -15.29 9.72
N TYR A 81 11.34 -15.19 8.39
CA TYR A 81 10.98 -14.01 7.60
C TYR A 81 10.27 -14.54 6.35
N SER A 82 9.07 -15.10 6.52
CA SER A 82 8.26 -15.55 5.38
C SER A 82 7.66 -14.34 4.65
N TYR A 83 7.05 -14.57 3.48
CA TYR A 83 6.23 -13.58 2.80
C TYR A 83 5.18 -12.96 3.75
N ASP A 84 4.64 -13.76 4.68
CA ASP A 84 3.66 -13.33 5.67
C ASP A 84 4.22 -12.30 6.65
N GLU A 85 5.51 -12.39 7.00
CA GLU A 85 6.11 -11.44 7.92
C GLU A 85 6.35 -10.08 7.28
N LYS A 86 6.74 -10.04 6.00
CA LYS A 86 6.82 -8.80 5.22
C LYS A 86 5.47 -8.10 5.21
N GLU A 87 4.41 -8.85 4.97
CA GLU A 87 3.03 -8.36 4.93
C GLU A 87 2.59 -7.80 6.30
N VAL A 88 2.89 -8.50 7.40
CA VAL A 88 2.63 -8.02 8.76
C VAL A 88 3.39 -6.73 9.08
N MET A 89 4.66 -6.63 8.67
CA MET A 89 5.45 -5.41 8.88
C MET A 89 4.87 -4.22 8.12
N ILE A 90 4.41 -4.43 6.89
CA ILE A 90 3.77 -3.39 6.08
C ILE A 90 2.42 -2.98 6.68
N PHE A 91 1.67 -3.94 7.21
CA PHE A 91 0.45 -3.65 7.98
C PHE A 91 0.75 -2.70 9.15
N PHE A 92 1.76 -2.97 9.97
CA PHE A 92 2.10 -2.06 11.07
C PHE A 92 2.65 -0.71 10.60
N LEU A 93 3.41 -0.68 9.51
CA LEU A 93 3.89 0.58 8.94
C LEU A 93 2.74 1.45 8.42
N SER A 94 1.81 0.84 7.70
CA SER A 94 0.60 1.50 7.17
C SER A 94 -0.36 1.93 8.28
N GLN A 95 -0.43 1.18 9.39
CA GLN A 95 -1.12 1.58 10.61
C GLN A 95 -0.48 2.82 11.23
N LYS A 96 0.86 2.85 11.37
CA LYS A 96 1.59 4.00 11.88
C LYS A 96 1.41 5.23 10.99
N ALA A 97 1.38 5.06 9.67
CA ALA A 97 1.08 6.14 8.74
C ALA A 97 -0.35 6.66 8.92
N LYS A 98 -1.32 5.76 9.12
CA LYS A 98 -2.70 6.15 9.43
C LYS A 98 -2.82 7.01 10.68
N GLU A 99 -2.07 6.66 11.72
CA GLU A 99 -2.02 7.43 12.97
C GLU A 99 -1.43 8.84 12.76
N MET A 100 -0.62 9.03 11.72
CA MET A 100 -0.14 10.36 11.27
C MET A 100 -1.18 11.12 10.43
N GLY A 101 -2.34 10.51 10.13
CA GLY A 101 -3.37 11.09 9.26
C GLY A 101 -3.15 10.83 7.78
N ALA A 102 -2.29 9.87 7.44
CA ALA A 102 -2.06 9.46 6.05
C ALA A 102 -3.23 8.64 5.51
N ASP A 103 -3.54 8.82 4.24
CA ASP A 103 -4.46 7.97 3.49
C ASP A 103 -3.72 6.86 2.74
N ALA A 104 -2.43 7.07 2.47
CA ALA A 104 -1.59 6.12 1.75
C ALA A 104 -0.11 6.20 2.16
N ILE A 105 0.63 5.15 1.83
CA ILE A 105 2.10 5.08 1.85
C ILE A 105 2.65 4.76 0.46
N MET A 106 3.79 5.35 0.10
CA MET A 106 4.50 5.10 -1.16
C MET A 106 6.02 5.02 -0.94
N ASN A 107 6.77 4.66 -1.99
CA ASN A 107 8.22 4.50 -1.94
C ASN A 107 8.68 3.55 -0.82
N LEU A 108 7.99 2.42 -0.67
CA LEU A 108 8.27 1.44 0.36
C LEU A 108 9.67 0.84 0.16
N ASN A 109 10.53 1.00 1.17
CA ASN A 109 11.87 0.44 1.20
C ASN A 109 11.99 -0.55 2.36
N TYR A 110 12.21 -1.82 2.04
CA TYR A 110 12.37 -2.90 3.01
C TYR A 110 13.79 -3.47 2.92
N GLN A 111 14.51 -3.40 4.03
CA GLN A 111 15.86 -3.96 4.15
C GLN A 111 15.95 -4.88 5.36
N VAL A 112 16.45 -6.10 5.13
CA VAL A 112 16.80 -7.05 6.20
C VAL A 112 18.30 -7.06 6.34
N PHE A 113 18.79 -7.08 7.57
CA PHE A 113 20.20 -7.25 7.85
C PHE A 113 20.42 -8.43 8.80
N VAL A 114 21.46 -9.19 8.52
CA VAL A 114 21.85 -10.37 9.28
C VAL A 114 23.36 -10.33 9.43
N SER A 115 23.84 -10.60 10.64
CA SER A 115 25.25 -10.69 10.97
C SER A 115 25.49 -11.88 11.89
N GLN A 116 26.72 -12.08 12.38
CA GLN A 116 27.04 -13.19 13.28
C GLN A 116 26.42 -13.03 14.69
N THR A 117 26.15 -11.79 15.10
CA THR A 117 25.73 -11.46 16.48
C THR A 117 24.34 -10.85 16.55
N LYS A 118 23.88 -10.26 15.45
CA LYS A 118 22.60 -9.56 15.37
C LYS A 118 21.87 -9.80 14.05
N TYR A 119 20.56 -9.63 14.09
CA TYR A 119 19.66 -9.65 12.94
C TYR A 119 18.57 -8.60 13.12
N GLY A 120 17.95 -8.17 12.03
CA GLY A 120 16.92 -7.16 12.11
C GLY A 120 16.41 -6.70 10.76
N TYR A 121 15.56 -5.69 10.79
CA TYR A 121 15.02 -5.04 9.61
C TYR A 121 14.91 -3.53 9.79
N ASP A 122 14.93 -2.84 8.66
CA ASP A 122 14.59 -1.43 8.51
C ASP A 122 13.54 -1.30 7.41
N LEU A 123 12.41 -0.70 7.74
CA LEU A 123 11.27 -0.50 6.85
C LEU A 123 10.91 0.98 6.84
N LYS A 124 10.92 1.60 5.66
CA LYS A 124 10.65 3.02 5.46
C LYS A 124 9.64 3.24 4.33
N ALA A 125 8.80 4.24 4.46
CA ALA A 125 7.93 4.72 3.38
C ALA A 125 7.66 6.22 3.55
N VAL A 126 7.07 6.83 2.52
CA VAL A 126 6.56 8.20 2.55
C VAL A 126 5.06 8.14 2.79
N ALA A 127 4.61 8.78 3.86
CA ALA A 127 3.20 8.93 4.20
C ALA A 127 2.61 10.13 3.44
N ILE A 128 1.44 9.93 2.83
CA ILE A 128 0.74 10.96 2.06
C ILE A 128 -0.73 11.05 2.44
N LYS A 129 -1.32 12.20 2.18
CA LYS A 129 -2.74 12.49 2.37
C LYS A 129 -3.36 12.96 1.07
N TYR A 130 -4.51 12.43 0.70
CA TYR A 130 -5.20 12.90 -0.50
C TYR A 130 -5.80 14.28 -0.25
N LYS A 131 -5.87 15.09 -1.32
CA LYS A 131 -6.54 16.40 -1.30
C LYS A 131 -8.03 16.28 -1.55
#